data_AF-A0A123TMI7-F1
#
_entry.id   AF-A0A123TMI7-F1
#
_cell.length_a   1.000
_cell.length_b   1.000
_cell.length_c   1.000
_cell.angle_alpha   90.00
_cell.angle_beta   90.00
_cell.angle_gamma   90.00
#
_symmetry.space_group_name_H-M   'P 1'
#
loop_
_entity.id
_entity.type
_entity.pdbx_description
1 polymer ?
#
loop_
_entity_poly.entity_id
_entity_poly.type
_entity_poly.pdbx_seq_one_letter_code
_entity_poly.pdbx_strand_id
1 'polypeptide(L)'
;MTITKFENSCHLIFNRCSQRIKMLYENSQNKGLSKSLVDFYPDDRTLIEDIINNKLTSNNRYLIPKRALNSLVHDSNYFHDENELLWGDNIDDYLEDFFIAMILDIQEIPEYSKHLLNLSLTNTEDIKEYFQQNFSLASPYYEELKDKFIDFTYNRFDTIYISEKDSVFSFEEKTSVTLSSKDKDSFLSFKNLPEKLDLLAKYVLLPIIDKITLENLINKND
;
A
#
# COMPACT_ATOMS: atom_id res chain seq x y z
N MET A 1 -14.92 8.02 -18.93
CA MET A 1 -14.51 8.14 -17.51
C MET A 1 -13.30 7.25 -17.36
N THR A 2 -12.12 7.81 -17.09
CA THR A 2 -10.91 7.00 -16.85
C THR A 2 -11.14 6.27 -15.53
N ILE A 3 -11.33 4.94 -15.59
CA ILE A 3 -11.39 4.11 -14.38
C ILE A 3 -10.04 4.29 -13.68
N THR A 4 -10.07 4.82 -12.47
CA THR A 4 -8.85 4.91 -11.65
C THR A 4 -8.63 3.51 -11.10
N LYS A 5 -7.58 2.82 -11.55
CA LYS A 5 -7.23 1.50 -11.00
C LYS A 5 -7.02 1.62 -9.48
N PHE A 6 -7.28 0.55 -8.74
CA PHE A 6 -7.01 0.47 -7.31
C PHE A 6 -7.76 1.49 -6.44
N GLU A 7 -9.01 1.81 -6.76
CA GLU A 7 -9.77 2.84 -6.04
C GLU A 7 -10.05 2.45 -4.59
N ASN A 8 -10.40 1.19 -4.31
CA ASN A 8 -10.68 0.75 -2.93
C ASN A 8 -9.40 0.85 -2.08
N SER A 9 -8.29 0.36 -2.61
CA SER A 9 -7.00 0.33 -1.94
C SER A 9 -6.44 1.73 -1.72
N CYS A 10 -6.54 2.62 -2.72
CA CYS A 10 -6.13 4.01 -2.55
C CYS A 10 -6.97 4.72 -1.49
N HIS A 11 -8.31 4.55 -1.50
CA HIS A 11 -9.17 5.13 -0.49
C HIS A 11 -8.85 4.63 0.92
N LEU A 12 -8.59 3.32 1.09
CA LEU A 12 -8.23 2.75 2.37
C LEU A 12 -6.95 3.39 2.91
N ILE A 13 -5.88 3.40 2.12
CA ILE A 13 -4.58 3.98 2.50
C ILE A 13 -4.72 5.47 2.83
N PHE A 14 -5.42 6.21 1.97
CA PHE A 14 -5.62 7.65 2.18
C PHE A 14 -6.44 7.94 3.43
N ASN A 15 -7.51 7.18 3.67
CA ASN A 15 -8.33 7.29 4.88
C ASN A 15 -7.52 6.99 6.15
N ARG A 16 -6.66 5.96 6.14
CA ARG A 16 -5.77 5.66 7.28
C ARG A 16 -4.78 6.80 7.55
N CYS A 17 -4.19 7.38 6.49
CA CYS A 17 -3.32 8.56 6.62
C CYS A 17 -4.08 9.79 7.16
N SER A 18 -5.29 10.04 6.64
CA SER A 18 -6.20 11.09 7.10
C SER A 18 -6.49 10.95 8.60
N GLN A 19 -6.79 9.74 9.07
CA GLN A 19 -7.04 9.44 10.49
C GLN A 19 -5.81 9.74 11.35
N ARG A 20 -4.60 9.37 10.91
CA ARG A 20 -3.34 9.69 11.61
C ARG A 20 -3.15 11.20 11.77
N ILE A 21 -3.36 11.97 10.69
CA ILE A 21 -3.25 13.44 10.70
C ILE A 21 -4.32 14.07 11.60
N LYS A 22 -5.54 13.54 11.58
CA LYS A 22 -6.62 13.99 12.45
C LYS A 22 -6.32 13.74 13.92
N MET A 23 -5.81 12.55 14.26
CA MET A 23 -5.38 12.22 15.63
C MET A 23 -4.26 13.14 16.11
N LEU A 24 -3.29 13.45 15.24
CA LEU A 24 -2.23 14.42 15.55
C LEU A 24 -2.81 15.78 15.93
N TYR A 25 -3.75 16.30 15.11
CA TYR A 25 -4.42 17.57 15.36
C TYR A 25 -5.21 17.56 16.68
N GLU A 26 -6.06 16.56 16.90
CA GLU A 26 -6.88 16.43 18.11
C GLU A 26 -6.03 16.26 19.38
N ASN A 27 -4.95 15.48 19.31
CA ASN A 27 -4.04 15.30 20.45
C ASN A 27 -3.28 16.58 20.80
N SER A 28 -2.95 17.42 19.82
CA SER A 28 -2.33 18.72 20.08
C SER A 28 -3.26 19.63 20.89
N GLN A 29 -4.54 19.70 20.51
CA GLN A 29 -5.58 20.44 21.22
C GLN A 29 -5.78 19.92 22.65
N ASN A 30 -5.85 18.60 22.81
CA ASN A 30 -6.06 17.96 24.12
C ASN A 30 -4.88 18.13 25.09
N LYS A 31 -3.65 18.26 24.59
CA LYS A 31 -2.45 18.54 25.41
C LYS A 31 -2.32 20.01 25.82
N GLY A 32 -3.31 20.85 25.50
CA GLY A 32 -3.27 22.28 25.76
C GLY A 32 -2.25 23.02 24.88
N LEU A 33 -1.74 22.37 23.83
CA LEU A 33 -0.96 23.03 22.80
C LEU A 33 -1.96 23.76 21.91
N SER A 34 -1.89 25.08 21.85
CA SER A 34 -2.78 25.91 21.03
C SER A 34 -2.43 25.85 19.54
N LYS A 35 -2.16 24.66 18.99
CA LYS A 35 -1.85 24.46 17.57
C LYS A 35 -3.13 24.43 16.75
N SER A 36 -3.45 25.54 16.10
CA SER A 36 -4.47 25.65 15.07
C SER A 36 -4.06 24.95 13.77
N LEU A 37 -5.00 24.80 12.83
CA LEU A 37 -4.69 24.28 11.48
C LEU A 37 -3.63 25.12 10.74
N VAL A 38 -3.58 26.43 11.03
CA VAL A 38 -2.57 27.35 10.46
C VAL A 38 -1.17 27.00 10.95
N ASP A 39 -1.03 26.41 12.13
CA ASP A 39 0.27 26.03 12.68
C ASP A 39 0.86 24.79 12.00
N PHE A 40 0.04 23.92 11.41
CA PHE A 40 0.51 22.72 10.69
C PHE A 40 0.86 23.00 9.23
N TYR A 41 0.15 23.92 8.58
CA TYR A 41 0.42 24.29 7.19
C TYR A 41 -0.10 25.70 6.87
N PRO A 42 0.66 26.76 7.22
CA PRO A 42 0.19 28.14 7.14
C PRO A 42 -0.06 28.61 5.70
N ASP A 43 0.68 28.03 4.75
CA ASP A 43 0.59 28.37 3.34
C ASP A 43 -0.75 27.93 2.71
N ASP A 44 -1.38 26.87 3.22
CA ASP A 44 -2.64 26.34 2.70
C ASP A 44 -3.46 25.61 3.78
N ARG A 45 -4.16 26.38 4.62
CA ARG A 45 -5.03 25.82 5.68
C ARG A 45 -6.09 24.86 5.14
N THR A 46 -6.56 25.08 3.90
CA THR A 46 -7.63 24.28 3.30
C THR A 46 -7.15 22.88 2.95
N LEU A 47 -5.87 22.73 2.58
CA LEU A 47 -5.29 21.42 2.30
C LEU A 47 -5.33 20.48 3.52
N ILE A 48 -4.91 20.95 4.70
CA ILE A 48 -4.90 20.12 5.91
C ILE A 48 -6.34 19.82 6.36
N GLU A 49 -7.22 20.82 6.28
CA GLU A 49 -8.64 20.62 6.56
C GLU A 49 -9.26 19.57 5.64
N ASP A 50 -8.94 19.61 4.34
CA ASP A 50 -9.44 18.65 3.38
C ASP A 50 -8.90 17.25 3.66
N ILE A 51 -7.61 17.10 4.00
CA ILE A 51 -7.02 15.82 4.39
C ILE A 51 -7.68 15.27 5.66
N ILE A 52 -7.84 16.06 6.72
CA ILE A 52 -8.48 15.65 7.98
C ILE A 52 -9.93 15.22 7.76
N ASN A 53 -10.62 15.86 6.83
CA ASN A 53 -12.00 15.52 6.46
C ASN A 53 -12.09 14.46 5.36
N ASN A 54 -10.98 13.79 5.04
CA ASN A 54 -10.88 12.75 4.02
C ASN A 54 -11.46 13.18 2.65
N LYS A 55 -11.31 14.46 2.31
CA LYS A 55 -11.74 14.99 1.01
C LYS A 55 -10.68 14.74 -0.04
N LEU A 56 -11.17 14.41 -1.22
CA LEU A 56 -10.37 14.01 -2.36
C LEU A 56 -10.26 15.16 -3.35
N THR A 57 -9.06 15.37 -3.90
CA THR A 57 -8.81 16.46 -4.87
C THR A 57 -9.11 16.00 -6.30
N SER A 58 -9.30 16.95 -7.22
CA SER A 58 -9.57 16.65 -8.64
C SER A 58 -8.29 16.35 -9.44
N ASN A 59 -7.15 16.92 -9.06
CA ASN A 59 -5.84 16.69 -9.66
C ASN A 59 -4.95 15.90 -8.68
N ASN A 60 -4.68 14.63 -9.01
CA ASN A 60 -3.96 13.68 -8.14
C ASN A 60 -4.70 13.46 -6.81
N ARG A 61 -5.78 12.67 -6.91
CA ARG A 61 -6.87 12.51 -5.93
C ARG A 61 -6.43 12.26 -4.48
N TYR A 62 -5.27 11.62 -4.31
CA TYR A 62 -4.72 11.19 -3.03
C TYR A 62 -3.44 11.94 -2.64
N LEU A 63 -3.00 12.91 -3.44
CA LEU A 63 -1.73 13.58 -3.25
C LEU A 63 -1.69 14.33 -1.93
N ILE A 64 -0.71 13.98 -1.09
CA ILE A 64 -0.27 14.83 0.00
C ILE A 64 1.04 15.50 -0.44
N PRO A 65 1.06 16.84 -0.62
CA PRO A 65 2.25 17.55 -1.05
C PRO A 65 3.44 17.35 -0.09
N LYS A 66 4.64 17.20 -0.65
CA LYS A 66 5.87 16.99 0.13
C LYS A 66 6.09 18.06 1.21
N ARG A 67 5.78 19.33 0.93
CA ARG A 67 5.86 20.39 1.94
C ARG A 67 4.93 20.13 3.14
N ALA A 68 3.69 19.69 2.88
CA ALA A 68 2.74 19.37 3.94
C ALA A 68 3.22 18.16 4.76
N LEU A 69 3.74 17.12 4.12
CA LEU A 69 4.34 15.97 4.81
C LEU A 69 5.49 16.40 5.73
N ASN A 70 6.44 17.17 5.19
CA ASN A 70 7.59 17.63 5.96
C ASN A 70 7.17 18.44 7.20
N SER A 71 6.20 19.36 7.05
CA SER A 71 5.67 20.14 8.17
C SER A 71 4.99 19.24 9.21
N LEU A 72 4.09 18.35 8.76
CA LEU A 72 3.36 17.43 9.65
C LEU A 72 4.29 16.52 10.44
N VAL A 73 5.36 16.00 9.83
CA VAL A 73 6.32 15.14 10.52
C VAL A 73 7.18 15.96 11.49
N HIS A 74 7.79 17.04 11.01
CA HIS A 74 8.72 17.85 11.81
C HIS A 74 8.06 18.45 13.06
N ASP A 75 6.81 18.87 12.95
CA ASP A 75 6.10 19.56 14.04
C ASP A 75 5.44 18.60 15.05
N SER A 76 5.42 17.30 14.75
CA SER A 76 4.64 16.34 15.52
C SER A 76 5.42 15.68 16.66
N ASN A 77 6.70 15.33 16.49
CA ASN A 77 7.38 14.30 17.31
C ASN A 77 6.57 12.98 17.45
N TYR A 78 5.48 12.80 16.69
CA TYR A 78 4.61 11.63 16.74
C TYR A 78 5.00 10.59 15.70
N PHE A 79 5.63 11.03 14.59
CA PHE A 79 6.10 10.17 13.52
C PHE A 79 7.62 10.28 13.41
N HIS A 80 8.29 9.16 13.14
CA HIS A 80 9.74 9.09 12.94
C HIS A 80 10.14 9.66 11.56
N ASP A 81 9.31 9.41 10.54
CA ASP A 81 9.52 9.89 9.18
C ASP A 81 8.20 10.07 8.40
N GLU A 82 8.31 10.54 7.15
CA GLU A 82 7.18 10.72 6.25
C GLU A 82 6.53 9.40 5.80
N ASN A 83 7.27 8.29 5.81
CA ASN A 83 6.72 6.98 5.45
C ASN A 83 5.72 6.52 6.51
N GLU A 84 6.06 6.67 7.79
CA GLU A 84 5.19 6.34 8.91
C GLU A 84 3.91 7.17 8.91
N LEU A 85 3.99 8.46 8.57
CA LEU A 85 2.81 9.31 8.43
C LEU A 85 1.87 8.79 7.33
N LEU A 86 2.45 8.45 6.17
CA LEU A 86 1.70 8.02 5.00
C LEU A 86 1.12 6.62 5.15
N TRP A 87 1.92 5.65 5.59
CA TRP A 87 1.59 4.23 5.58
C TRP A 87 1.24 3.72 6.98
N GLY A 88 1.92 4.19 8.02
CA GLY A 88 1.77 3.76 9.41
C GLY A 88 3.07 3.13 9.94
N ASP A 89 3.15 2.96 11.25
CA ASP A 89 4.25 2.28 11.94
C ASP A 89 4.06 0.76 11.98
N ASN A 90 2.82 0.32 12.19
CA ASN A 90 2.45 -1.09 12.25
C ASN A 90 1.48 -1.47 11.13
N ILE A 91 1.99 -2.17 10.12
CA ILE A 91 1.18 -2.68 9.01
C ILE A 91 0.19 -3.76 9.45
N ASP A 92 0.49 -4.49 10.53
CA ASP A 92 -0.37 -5.58 11.03
C ASP A 92 -1.78 -5.08 11.36
N ASP A 93 -1.91 -3.80 11.74
CA ASP A 93 -3.17 -3.15 12.11
C ASP A 93 -4.16 -3.03 10.93
N TYR A 94 -3.68 -3.14 9.68
CA TYR A 94 -4.51 -2.94 8.49
C TYR A 94 -4.16 -3.84 7.30
N LEU A 95 -3.22 -4.78 7.43
CA LEU A 95 -2.78 -5.64 6.32
C LEU A 95 -3.93 -6.49 5.75
N GLU A 96 -4.81 -7.04 6.60
CA GLU A 96 -5.99 -7.81 6.15
C GLU A 96 -6.95 -6.93 5.34
N ASP A 97 -7.35 -5.78 5.88
CA ASP A 97 -8.22 -4.82 5.18
C ASP A 97 -7.60 -4.39 3.83
N PHE A 98 -6.28 -4.17 3.82
CA PHE A 98 -5.55 -3.77 2.64
C PHE A 98 -5.49 -4.88 1.59
N PHE A 99 -5.22 -6.12 2.01
CA PHE A 99 -5.28 -7.28 1.14
C PHE A 99 -6.66 -7.40 0.50
N ILE A 100 -7.72 -7.31 1.30
CA ILE A 100 -9.11 -7.37 0.81
C ILE A 100 -9.37 -6.29 -0.24
N ALA A 101 -9.01 -5.04 0.05
CA ALA A 101 -9.19 -3.93 -0.88
C ALA A 101 -8.43 -4.14 -2.21
N MET A 102 -7.19 -4.65 -2.13
CA MET A 102 -6.38 -4.95 -3.30
C MET A 102 -6.97 -6.06 -4.15
N ILE A 103 -7.50 -7.13 -3.55
CA ILE A 103 -8.14 -8.21 -4.31
C ILE A 103 -9.41 -7.73 -5.00
N LEU A 104 -10.26 -6.96 -4.31
CA LEU A 104 -11.46 -6.37 -4.93
C LEU A 104 -11.10 -5.49 -6.13
N ASP A 105 -10.04 -4.70 -6.03
CA ASP A 105 -9.56 -3.90 -7.15
C ASP A 105 -8.98 -4.75 -8.30
N ILE A 106 -8.23 -5.82 -7.97
CA ILE A 106 -7.62 -6.74 -8.94
C ILE A 106 -8.67 -7.46 -9.78
N GLN A 107 -9.81 -7.82 -9.18
CA GLN A 107 -10.90 -8.51 -9.87
C GLN A 107 -11.47 -7.70 -11.03
N GLU A 108 -11.48 -6.37 -10.89
CA GLU A 108 -11.95 -5.44 -11.91
C GLU A 108 -10.89 -5.14 -12.99
N ILE A 109 -9.65 -5.65 -12.85
CA ILE A 109 -8.55 -5.44 -13.79
C ILE A 109 -8.35 -6.72 -14.62
N PRO A 110 -8.72 -6.74 -15.92
CA PRO A 110 -8.66 -7.95 -16.74
C PRO A 110 -7.27 -8.60 -16.86
N GLU A 111 -6.21 -7.80 -16.76
CA GLU A 111 -4.83 -8.29 -16.80
C GLU A 111 -4.52 -9.19 -15.58
N TYR A 112 -5.11 -8.87 -14.42
CA TYR A 112 -4.79 -9.48 -13.14
C TYR A 112 -5.85 -10.47 -12.66
N SER A 113 -7.11 -10.29 -13.03
CA SER A 113 -8.21 -11.18 -12.62
C SER A 113 -7.99 -12.64 -13.00
N LYS A 114 -7.21 -12.92 -14.06
CA LYS A 114 -6.81 -14.28 -14.47
C LYS A 114 -6.06 -15.06 -13.39
N HIS A 115 -5.30 -14.38 -12.52
CA HIS A 115 -4.55 -14.99 -11.42
C HIS A 115 -5.49 -15.52 -10.32
N LEU A 116 -6.71 -14.99 -10.27
CA LEU A 116 -7.71 -15.35 -9.26
C LEU A 116 -8.73 -16.39 -9.76
N LEU A 117 -8.67 -16.83 -11.03
CA LEU A 117 -9.71 -17.69 -11.63
C LEU A 117 -9.93 -19.01 -10.89
N ASN A 118 -8.88 -19.56 -10.29
CA ASN A 118 -8.95 -20.82 -9.54
C ASN A 118 -9.27 -20.61 -8.05
N LEU A 119 -9.45 -19.35 -7.63
CA LEU A 119 -9.72 -18.97 -6.25
C LEU A 119 -11.18 -18.51 -6.18
N SER A 120 -11.97 -19.12 -5.29
CA SER A 120 -13.37 -18.76 -5.08
C SER A 120 -13.50 -17.46 -4.27
N LEU A 121 -12.90 -16.36 -4.73
CA LEU A 121 -12.81 -15.09 -3.98
C LEU A 121 -13.94 -14.12 -4.33
N THR A 122 -15.19 -14.55 -4.37
CA THR A 122 -16.25 -13.79 -5.07
C THR A 122 -16.73 -12.54 -4.33
N ASN A 123 -16.47 -12.45 -3.03
CA ASN A 123 -16.91 -11.36 -2.18
C ASN A 123 -15.92 -11.12 -1.03
N THR A 124 -16.15 -10.07 -0.24
CA THR A 124 -15.30 -9.68 0.88
C THR A 124 -15.08 -10.79 1.90
N GLU A 125 -16.11 -11.58 2.23
CA GLU A 125 -15.99 -12.67 3.21
C GLU A 125 -15.12 -13.79 2.66
N ASP A 126 -15.32 -14.19 1.40
CA ASP A 126 -14.48 -15.20 0.75
C ASP A 126 -12.99 -14.78 0.72
N ILE A 127 -12.72 -13.49 0.44
CA ILE A 127 -11.36 -12.94 0.41
C ILE A 127 -10.75 -12.95 1.80
N LYS A 128 -11.54 -12.60 2.81
CA LYS A 128 -11.13 -12.62 4.21
C LYS A 128 -10.83 -14.03 4.68
N GLU A 129 -11.69 -14.99 4.39
CA GLU A 129 -11.46 -16.40 4.71
C GLU A 129 -10.17 -16.91 4.05
N TYR A 130 -9.95 -16.57 2.77
CA TYR A 130 -8.70 -16.91 2.08
C TYR A 130 -7.48 -16.28 2.76
N PHE A 131 -7.56 -15.01 3.16
CA PHE A 131 -6.48 -14.35 3.88
C PHE A 131 -6.16 -15.07 5.18
N GLN A 132 -7.17 -15.35 6.00
CA GLN A 132 -6.99 -15.99 7.31
C GLN A 132 -6.46 -17.42 7.21
N GLN A 133 -6.83 -18.16 6.16
CA GLN A 133 -6.35 -19.53 5.92
C GLN A 133 -4.88 -19.58 5.48
N ASN A 134 -4.44 -18.66 4.63
CA ASN A 134 -3.10 -18.72 4.02
C ASN A 134 -2.08 -17.78 4.69
N PHE A 135 -2.55 -16.69 5.27
CA PHE A 135 -1.77 -15.62 5.89
C PHE A 135 -2.11 -15.47 7.38
N SER A 136 -2.25 -16.59 8.11
CA SER A 136 -2.31 -16.53 9.57
C SER A 136 -1.02 -15.92 10.15
N LEU A 137 -1.09 -15.27 11.33
CA LEU A 137 0.06 -14.57 11.94
C LEU A 137 1.32 -15.44 12.16
N ALA A 138 1.18 -16.77 12.18
CA ALA A 138 2.31 -17.70 12.30
C ALA A 138 2.78 -18.26 10.94
N SER A 139 2.14 -17.85 9.84
CA SER A 139 2.41 -18.34 8.49
C SER A 139 3.66 -17.67 7.91
N PRO A 140 4.57 -18.42 7.28
CA PRO A 140 5.68 -17.82 6.54
C PRO A 140 5.20 -16.91 5.40
N TYR A 141 4.02 -17.14 4.83
CA TYR A 141 3.46 -16.26 3.80
C TYR A 141 3.01 -14.91 4.36
N TYR A 142 2.56 -14.86 5.63
CA TYR A 142 2.19 -13.59 6.28
C TYR A 142 3.44 -12.72 6.46
N GLU A 143 4.51 -13.30 7.02
CA GLU A 143 5.79 -12.61 7.17
C GLU A 143 6.37 -12.19 5.81
N GLU A 144 6.34 -13.07 4.80
CA GLU A 144 6.79 -12.73 3.44
C GLU A 144 5.99 -11.56 2.84
N LEU A 145 4.67 -11.57 2.95
CA LEU A 145 3.81 -10.50 2.45
C LEU A 145 4.07 -9.18 3.19
N LYS A 146 4.19 -9.25 4.52
CA LYS A 146 4.48 -8.11 5.40
C LYS A 146 5.80 -7.46 5.05
N ASP A 147 6.87 -8.24 5.00
CA ASP A 147 8.23 -7.75 4.70
C ASP A 147 8.27 -7.09 3.32
N LYS A 148 7.75 -7.77 2.29
CA LYS A 148 7.69 -7.22 0.93
C LYS A 148 6.83 -5.96 0.85
N PHE A 149 5.76 -5.87 1.64
CA PHE A 149 4.96 -4.65 1.71
C PHE A 149 5.73 -3.50 2.37
N ILE A 150 6.42 -3.75 3.48
CA ILE A 150 7.26 -2.75 4.16
C ILE A 150 8.33 -2.24 3.20
N ASP A 151 9.08 -3.14 2.57
CA ASP A 151 10.09 -2.78 1.56
C ASP A 151 9.47 -1.92 0.45
N PHE A 152 8.29 -2.31 -0.03
CA PHE A 152 7.57 -1.56 -1.04
C PHE A 152 7.28 -0.12 -0.58
N THR A 153 6.82 0.10 0.65
CA THR A 153 6.60 1.46 1.19
C THR A 153 7.89 2.29 1.20
N TYR A 154 9.05 1.67 1.42
CA TYR A 154 10.37 2.28 1.31
C TYR A 154 10.95 2.30 -0.11
N ASN A 155 10.10 2.16 -1.13
CA ASN A 155 10.48 2.22 -2.55
C ASN A 155 11.52 1.14 -2.92
N ARG A 156 11.45 -0.03 -2.26
CA ARG A 156 12.30 -1.20 -2.49
C ARG A 156 11.43 -2.41 -2.80
N PHE A 157 11.88 -3.26 -3.71
CA PHE A 157 11.26 -4.56 -3.94
C PHE A 157 12.24 -5.47 -4.67
N ASP A 158 12.02 -6.76 -4.53
CA ASP A 158 12.78 -7.79 -5.24
C ASP A 158 12.01 -8.25 -6.47
N THR A 159 12.75 -8.56 -7.53
CA THR A 159 12.17 -9.07 -8.78
C THR A 159 12.94 -10.28 -9.24
N ILE A 160 12.20 -11.25 -9.79
CA ILE A 160 12.79 -12.40 -10.47
C ILE A 160 12.62 -12.16 -11.97
N TYR A 161 13.74 -12.01 -12.67
CA TYR A 161 13.77 -11.95 -14.13
C TYR A 161 14.00 -13.36 -14.67
N ILE A 162 13.10 -13.81 -15.54
CA ILE A 162 13.30 -15.04 -16.29
C ILE A 162 13.95 -14.65 -17.61
N SER A 163 15.17 -15.12 -17.83
CA SER A 163 15.87 -14.96 -19.11
C SER A 163 16.05 -16.33 -19.76
N GLU A 164 15.64 -16.44 -21.02
CA GLU A 164 15.85 -17.64 -21.84
C GLU A 164 17.12 -17.45 -22.67
N LYS A 165 18.09 -18.34 -22.48
CA LYS A 165 19.26 -18.46 -23.36
C LYS A 165 19.38 -19.92 -23.80
N ASP A 166 19.38 -20.14 -25.11
CA ASP A 166 19.56 -21.46 -25.72
C ASP A 166 18.59 -22.52 -25.16
N SER A 167 17.31 -22.15 -25.00
CA SER A 167 16.25 -23.01 -24.43
C SER A 167 16.47 -23.43 -22.97
N VAL A 168 17.40 -22.79 -22.26
CA VAL A 168 17.57 -22.89 -20.81
C VAL A 168 17.00 -21.63 -20.16
N PHE A 169 16.02 -21.82 -19.26
CA PHE A 169 15.51 -20.75 -18.42
C PHE A 169 16.49 -20.50 -17.28
N SER A 170 16.91 -19.24 -17.14
CA SER A 170 17.69 -18.75 -16.01
C SER A 170 16.84 -17.78 -15.21
N PHE A 171 16.88 -17.94 -13.89
CA PHE A 171 16.20 -17.07 -12.94
C PHE A 171 17.24 -16.13 -12.35
N GLU A 172 17.14 -14.86 -12.68
CA GLU A 172 17.97 -13.81 -12.08
C GLU A 172 17.14 -13.08 -11.03
N GLU A 173 17.48 -13.31 -9.77
CA GLU A 173 16.94 -12.51 -8.66
C GLU A 173 17.70 -11.18 -8.61
N LYS A 174 16.96 -10.08 -8.80
CA LYS A 174 17.47 -8.74 -8.52
C LYS A 174 16.93 -8.29 -7.19
N THR A 175 17.80 -8.36 -6.19
CA THR A 175 17.58 -7.78 -4.88
C THR A 175 17.67 -6.25 -4.99
N SER A 176 16.73 -5.53 -4.37
CA SER A 176 16.75 -4.05 -4.28
C SER A 176 16.52 -3.27 -5.58
N VAL A 177 15.38 -3.48 -6.23
CA VAL A 177 14.90 -2.62 -7.33
C VAL A 177 14.20 -1.39 -6.74
N THR A 178 14.47 -0.20 -7.31
CA THR A 178 13.77 1.04 -6.97
C THR A 178 12.65 1.31 -7.96
N LEU A 179 11.41 1.53 -7.48
CA LEU A 179 10.23 1.71 -8.36
C LEU A 179 10.25 3.06 -9.10
N SER A 180 10.79 4.10 -8.46
CA SER A 180 10.85 5.45 -9.05
C SER A 180 12.29 5.93 -9.24
N SER A 181 12.78 5.87 -10.48
CA SER A 181 14.02 6.55 -10.90
C SER A 181 13.86 8.07 -11.00
N LYS A 182 12.60 8.56 -11.10
CA LYS A 182 12.26 9.97 -11.30
C LYS A 182 12.15 10.75 -9.99
N ASP A 183 11.60 10.14 -8.94
CA ASP A 183 11.39 10.85 -7.68
C ASP A 183 12.58 10.68 -6.71
N LYS A 184 13.43 9.65 -6.87
CA LYS A 184 14.60 9.35 -6.01
C LYS A 184 14.34 9.38 -4.49
N ASP A 185 13.08 9.50 -4.09
CA ASP A 185 12.67 9.53 -2.69
C ASP A 185 12.93 8.14 -2.09
N SER A 186 13.36 8.13 -0.83
CA SER A 186 13.63 6.92 -0.05
C SER A 186 12.36 6.16 0.37
N PHE A 187 11.18 6.69 0.04
CA PHE A 187 9.88 6.12 0.36
C PHE A 187 8.84 6.46 -0.73
N LEU A 188 7.72 5.74 -0.73
CA LEU A 188 6.63 5.95 -1.68
C LEU A 188 5.62 6.99 -1.16
N SER A 189 5.72 8.22 -1.66
CA SER A 189 4.68 9.25 -1.48
C SER A 189 3.35 8.86 -2.13
N PHE A 190 2.24 9.53 -1.79
CA PHE A 190 0.96 9.33 -2.50
C PHE A 190 0.86 9.97 -3.89
N LYS A 191 1.93 10.63 -4.37
CA LYS A 191 2.03 11.02 -5.79
C LYS A 191 1.90 9.77 -6.67
N ASN A 192 0.86 9.74 -7.51
CA ASN A 192 0.58 8.63 -8.43
C ASN A 192 0.39 7.31 -7.65
N LEU A 193 -0.34 7.37 -6.53
CA LEU A 193 -0.62 6.21 -5.69
C LEU A 193 -1.25 5.03 -6.47
N PRO A 194 -2.24 5.25 -7.37
CA PRO A 194 -2.79 4.16 -8.19
C PRO A 194 -1.73 3.39 -8.99
N GLU A 195 -0.81 4.11 -9.63
CA GLU A 195 0.27 3.50 -10.42
C GLU A 195 1.26 2.74 -9.53
N LYS A 196 1.47 3.19 -8.29
CA LYS A 196 2.31 2.47 -7.34
C LYS A 196 1.65 1.16 -6.90
N LEU A 197 0.36 1.19 -6.60
CA LEU A 197 -0.38 -0.02 -6.23
C LEU A 197 -0.46 -1.04 -7.38
N ASP A 198 -0.48 -0.58 -8.64
CA ASP A 198 -0.34 -1.45 -9.82
C ASP A 198 1.00 -2.22 -9.81
N LEU A 199 2.10 -1.56 -9.42
CA LEU A 199 3.40 -2.22 -9.28
C LEU A 199 3.44 -3.19 -8.09
N LEU A 200 2.83 -2.83 -6.95
CA LEU A 200 2.69 -3.74 -5.81
C LEU A 200 1.91 -5.00 -6.20
N ALA A 201 0.77 -4.84 -6.87
CA ALA A 201 -0.04 -5.95 -7.35
C ALA A 201 0.80 -6.88 -8.24
N LYS A 202 1.46 -6.30 -9.25
CA LYS A 202 2.21 -7.04 -10.26
C LYS A 202 3.44 -7.77 -9.72
N TYR A 203 4.21 -7.13 -8.85
CA TYR A 203 5.53 -7.64 -8.46
C TYR A 203 5.58 -8.27 -7.06
N VAL A 204 4.55 -8.05 -6.24
CA VAL A 204 4.51 -8.57 -4.86
C VAL A 204 3.29 -9.45 -4.66
N LEU A 205 2.09 -8.88 -4.77
CA LEU A 205 0.87 -9.58 -4.33
C LEU A 205 0.52 -10.78 -5.20
N LEU A 206 0.44 -10.60 -6.53
CA LEU A 206 0.07 -11.68 -7.45
C LEU A 206 1.09 -12.82 -7.45
N PRO A 207 2.42 -12.59 -7.46
CA PRO A 207 3.40 -13.66 -7.31
C PRO A 207 3.22 -14.51 -6.05
N ILE A 208 2.89 -13.90 -4.91
CA ILE A 208 2.66 -14.65 -3.66
C ILE A 208 1.39 -15.50 -3.78
N ILE A 209 0.31 -14.95 -4.35
CA ILE A 209 -0.95 -15.68 -4.58
C ILE A 209 -0.73 -16.86 -5.54
N ASP A 210 0.01 -16.65 -6.63
CA ASP A 210 0.33 -17.68 -7.62
C ASP A 210 1.16 -18.81 -6.98
N LYS A 211 2.15 -18.45 -6.13
CA LYS A 211 2.97 -19.40 -5.37
C LYS A 211 2.11 -20.28 -4.46
N ILE A 212 1.27 -19.67 -3.62
CA ILE A 212 0.35 -20.40 -2.72
C ILE A 212 -0.59 -21.30 -3.51
N THR A 213 -1.13 -20.80 -4.63
CA THR A 213 -2.03 -21.57 -5.50
C THR A 213 -1.32 -22.79 -6.08
N LEU A 214 -0.08 -22.63 -6.56
CA LEU A 214 0.72 -23.71 -7.12
C LEU A 214 1.06 -24.76 -6.05
N GLU A 215 1.51 -24.34 -4.88
CA GLU A 215 1.84 -25.24 -3.76
C GLU A 215 0.61 -26.03 -3.31
N ASN A 216 -0.55 -25.39 -3.21
CA ASN A 216 -1.82 -26.06 -2.91
C ASN A 216 -2.25 -27.07 -3.99
N LEU A 217 -1.95 -26.81 -5.26
CA LEU A 217 -2.23 -27.76 -6.36
C LEU A 217 -1.28 -28.96 -6.32
N ILE A 218 -0.01 -28.76 -6.00
CA ILE A 218 0.98 -29.83 -5.86
C ILE A 218 0.61 -30.73 -4.68
N ASN A 219 0.36 -30.13 -3.50
CA ASN A 219 0.06 -30.87 -2.27
C ASN A 219 -1.29 -31.60 -2.29
N LYS A 220 -2.23 -31.22 -3.17
CA LYS A 220 -3.50 -31.95 -3.36
C LYS A 220 -3.38 -33.19 -4.26
N ASN A 221 -2.27 -33.35 -4.96
CA ASN A 221 -2.01 -34.47 -5.86
C ASN A 221 -1.13 -35.57 -5.23
N ASP A 222 -0.72 -35.40 -3.97
CA ASP A 222 -0.09 -36.41 -3.10
C ASP A 222 -1.12 -37.00 -2.12
#